data_AF-A0A085NUW0-F1
#
_entry.id   AF-A0A085NUW0-F1
#
_cell.length_a   1.000
_cell.length_b   1.000
_cell.length_c   1.000
_cell.angle_alpha   90.00
_cell.angle_beta   90.00
_cell.angle_gamma   90.00
#
_symmetry.space_group_name_H-M   'P 1'
#
loop_
_entity.id
_entity.type
_entity.pdbx_description
1 polymer ?
#
loop_
_entity_poly.entity_id
_entity_poly.type
_entity_poly.pdbx_seq_one_letter_code
_entity_poly.pdbx_strand_id
1 'polypeptide(L)'
;MELNMAKPFTGRIFVKGMADRPECAKNFRGGKQSSVVYQLRNGDCNMDKQRRIGPQRGVEQSMTVIVSFHDTFITKVDRAYRCTCFFMEADKAVTSDFEVSDLATTDLIDTARMPSCSYRVRRGSINGPAVSYANVGEQVYHVWQCDSGKIYAIQPNV
;
A
#
# COMPACT_ATOMS: atom_id res chain seq x y z
N MET A 1 -8.87 17.53 -3.51
CA MET A 1 -8.58 17.21 -4.93
C MET A 1 -9.15 18.31 -5.79
N GLU A 2 -8.31 18.89 -6.65
CA GLU A 2 -8.72 19.91 -7.61
C GLU A 2 -8.58 19.34 -9.02
N LEU A 3 -9.60 19.54 -9.85
CA LEU A 3 -9.68 19.04 -11.21
C LEU A 3 -9.90 20.21 -12.17
N ASN A 4 -8.97 20.40 -13.09
CA ASN A 4 -9.08 21.39 -14.16
C ASN A 4 -9.38 20.69 -15.48
N MET A 5 -10.56 20.96 -16.05
CA MET A 5 -11.06 20.31 -17.27
C MET A 5 -11.08 21.28 -18.44
N ALA A 6 -10.87 20.78 -19.66
CA ALA A 6 -10.89 21.62 -20.86
C ALA A 6 -12.28 22.19 -21.20
N LYS A 7 -13.35 21.55 -20.69
CA LYS A 7 -14.74 21.97 -20.86
C LYS A 7 -15.44 21.99 -19.49
N PRO A 8 -16.54 22.75 -19.34
CA PRO A 8 -17.34 22.72 -18.11
C PRO A 8 -17.73 21.29 -17.73
N PHE A 9 -17.51 20.94 -16.46
CA PHE A 9 -17.80 19.60 -15.98
C PHE A 9 -19.28 19.44 -15.65
N THR A 10 -19.90 18.39 -16.17
CA THR A 10 -21.21 17.92 -15.71
C THR A 10 -21.13 16.43 -15.47
N GLY A 11 -21.57 15.98 -14.30
CA GLY A 11 -21.49 14.58 -13.89
C GLY A 11 -21.45 14.42 -12.38
N ARG A 12 -20.73 13.40 -11.91
CA ARG A 12 -20.63 13.04 -10.49
C ARG A 12 -19.21 12.66 -10.11
N ILE A 13 -18.78 13.06 -8.92
CA ILE A 13 -17.49 12.67 -8.33
C ILE A 13 -17.76 11.94 -7.02
N PHE A 14 -17.17 10.75 -6.85
CA PHE A 14 -17.40 9.93 -5.66
C PHE A 14 -16.23 9.00 -5.34
N VAL A 15 -16.14 8.53 -4.10
CA VAL A 15 -15.15 7.51 -3.73
C VAL A 15 -15.61 6.12 -4.15
N LYS A 16 -14.69 5.33 -4.72
CA LYS A 16 -14.95 3.94 -5.14
C LYS A 16 -15.58 3.14 -3.99
N GLY A 17 -16.74 2.55 -4.25
CA GLY A 17 -17.49 1.75 -3.28
C GLY A 17 -18.32 2.55 -2.27
N MET A 18 -18.33 3.88 -2.36
CA MET A 18 -19.05 4.78 -1.43
C MET A 18 -19.97 5.75 -2.20
N ALA A 19 -20.45 5.35 -3.38
CA ALA A 19 -21.26 6.20 -4.26
C ALA A 19 -22.69 6.43 -3.73
N ASP A 20 -23.18 5.57 -2.86
CA ASP A 20 -24.47 5.67 -2.19
C ASP A 20 -24.47 6.73 -1.07
N ARG A 21 -23.30 7.02 -0.49
CA ARG A 21 -23.16 7.97 0.62
C ARG A 21 -23.03 9.41 0.14
N PRO A 22 -23.92 10.33 0.55
CA PRO A 22 -23.89 11.73 0.10
C PRO A 22 -22.66 12.50 0.60
N GLU A 23 -22.09 12.13 1.73
CA GLU A 23 -20.84 12.70 2.24
C GLU A 23 -19.61 12.31 1.40
N CYS A 24 -19.70 11.18 0.68
CA CYS A 24 -18.65 10.62 -0.16
C CYS A 24 -18.90 10.84 -1.66
N ALA A 25 -19.96 11.55 -2.04
CA ALA A 25 -20.33 11.74 -3.43
C ALA A 25 -20.93 13.12 -3.68
N LYS A 26 -20.43 13.82 -4.70
CA LYS A 26 -20.94 15.12 -5.12
C LYS A 26 -21.40 15.09 -6.57
N ASN A 27 -22.61 15.61 -6.80
CA ASN A 27 -23.18 15.79 -8.13
C ASN A 27 -22.89 17.21 -8.62
N PHE A 28 -22.46 17.32 -9.87
CA PHE A 28 -22.14 18.59 -10.55
C PHE A 28 -23.08 18.78 -11.74
N ARG A 29 -24.40 18.76 -11.50
CA ARG A 29 -25.40 18.96 -12.55
C ARG A 29 -25.39 20.41 -13.03
N GLY A 30 -25.21 20.63 -14.32
CA GLY A 30 -25.22 21.97 -14.91
C GLY A 30 -23.99 22.82 -14.55
N GLY A 31 -22.86 22.17 -14.22
CA GLY A 31 -21.63 22.87 -13.87
C GLY A 31 -21.14 23.74 -15.04
N LYS A 32 -21.07 25.06 -14.81
CA LYS A 32 -20.48 26.03 -15.75
C LYS A 32 -18.98 26.21 -15.56
N GLN A 33 -18.43 25.66 -14.48
CA GLN A 33 -17.01 25.77 -14.13
C GLN A 33 -16.23 24.61 -14.72
N SER A 34 -15.07 24.93 -15.29
CA SER A 34 -14.06 23.98 -15.75
C SER A 34 -13.17 23.48 -14.61
N SER A 35 -13.05 24.25 -13.52
CA SER A 35 -12.35 23.86 -12.31
C SER A 35 -13.34 23.37 -11.26
N VAL A 36 -13.08 22.18 -10.71
CA VAL A 36 -13.92 21.54 -9.71
C VAL A 36 -13.07 21.10 -8.52
N VAL A 37 -13.50 21.50 -7.33
CA VAL A 37 -12.87 21.12 -6.07
C VAL A 37 -13.70 20.07 -5.36
N TYR A 38 -13.09 18.92 -5.12
CA TYR A 38 -13.65 17.83 -4.34
C TYR A 38 -12.84 17.64 -3.04
N GLN A 39 -13.52 17.79 -1.91
CA GLN A 39 -12.94 17.77 -0.57
C GLN A 39 -13.59 16.66 0.25
N LEU A 40 -12.76 15.97 1.01
CA LEU A 40 -13.14 14.93 1.97
C LEU A 40 -12.35 15.17 3.26
N ARG A 41 -12.95 14.79 4.39
CA ARG A 41 -12.25 14.82 5.67
C ARG A 41 -11.29 13.63 5.75
N ASN A 42 -10.22 13.80 6.53
CA ASN A 42 -9.25 12.72 6.69
C ASN A 42 -9.88 11.53 7.44
N GLY A 43 -9.74 10.32 6.89
CA GLY A 43 -10.28 9.09 7.47
C GLY A 43 -11.72 8.74 7.07
N ASP A 44 -12.44 9.62 6.38
CA ASP A 44 -13.79 9.34 5.89
C ASP A 44 -13.76 8.51 4.58
N CYS A 45 -14.92 7.98 4.20
CA CYS A 45 -15.16 7.40 2.86
C CYS A 45 -14.22 6.27 2.45
N ASN A 46 -14.11 5.21 3.27
CA ASN A 46 -13.31 4.00 2.97
C ASN A 46 -11.86 4.32 2.58
N MET A 47 -11.26 5.30 3.26
CA MET A 47 -9.86 5.66 3.09
C MET A 47 -8.98 4.57 3.70
N ASP A 48 -8.18 3.93 2.86
CA ASP A 48 -7.23 2.90 3.27
C ASP A 48 -6.05 3.54 4.00
N LYS A 49 -5.67 2.96 5.14
CA LYS A 49 -4.55 3.44 5.97
C LYS A 49 -3.55 2.31 6.16
N GLN A 50 -2.32 2.52 5.71
CA GLN A 50 -1.25 1.55 5.82
C GLN A 50 -0.04 2.16 6.50
N ARG A 51 0.49 1.49 7.53
CA ARG A 51 1.78 1.87 8.11
C ARG A 51 2.90 1.45 7.15
N ARG A 52 3.85 2.36 6.89
CA ARG A 52 5.07 2.10 6.14
C ARG A 52 6.21 1.90 7.14
N ILE A 53 6.85 0.73 7.09
CA ILE A 53 7.90 0.29 8.03
C ILE A 53 9.30 0.37 7.38
N GLY A 54 9.37 0.83 6.12
CA GLY A 54 10.62 0.99 5.37
C GLY A 54 11.48 2.18 5.82
N PRO A 55 12.50 2.58 5.04
CA PRO A 55 13.41 3.68 5.39
C PRO A 55 12.70 5.02 5.62
N GLN A 56 11.48 5.17 5.10
CA GLN A 56 10.56 6.26 5.42
C GLN A 56 9.43 5.71 6.29
N ARG A 57 9.59 5.81 7.60
CA ARG A 57 8.53 5.45 8.56
C ARG A 57 7.41 6.48 8.48
N GLY A 58 6.17 6.00 8.53
CA GLY A 58 5.01 6.87 8.43
C GLY A 58 3.72 6.13 8.13
N VAL A 59 2.67 6.91 7.91
CA VAL A 59 1.33 6.41 7.56
C VAL A 59 1.00 6.85 6.14
N GLU A 60 0.80 5.89 5.26
CA GLU A 60 0.22 6.12 3.93
C GLU A 60 -1.30 6.02 4.04
N GLN A 61 -1.97 7.05 3.54
CA GLN A 61 -3.43 7.07 3.41
C GLN A 61 -3.77 7.14 1.93
N SER A 62 -4.64 6.24 1.46
CA SER A 62 -5.01 6.20 0.05
C SER A 62 -6.51 6.01 -0.16
N MET A 63 -7.02 6.55 -1.28
CA MET A 63 -8.39 6.34 -1.72
C MET A 63 -8.46 6.36 -3.25
N THR A 64 -9.53 5.80 -3.82
CA THR A 64 -9.79 5.91 -5.26
C THR A 64 -11.00 6.80 -5.49
N VAL A 65 -10.80 7.95 -6.14
CA VAL A 65 -11.87 8.88 -6.53
C VAL A 65 -12.25 8.63 -7.98
N ILE A 66 -13.54 8.46 -8.25
CA ILE A 66 -14.11 8.27 -9.58
C ILE A 66 -14.74 9.58 -10.02
N VAL A 67 -14.34 10.04 -11.21
CA VAL A 67 -14.93 11.17 -11.91
C VAL A 67 -15.77 10.60 -13.05
N SER A 68 -17.09 10.65 -12.88
CA SER A 68 -18.05 10.19 -13.87
C SER A 68 -18.64 11.38 -14.63
N PHE A 69 -18.69 11.27 -15.96
CA PHE A 69 -19.30 12.29 -16.84
C PHE A 69 -20.80 12.03 -17.07
N HIS A 70 -21.35 11.02 -16.41
CA HIS A 70 -22.78 10.76 -16.35
C HIS A 70 -23.25 10.89 -14.90
N ASP A 71 -24.52 11.22 -14.69
CA ASP A 71 -25.06 11.49 -13.35
C ASP A 71 -25.38 10.21 -12.55
N THR A 72 -25.73 9.14 -13.26
CA THR A 72 -26.25 7.90 -12.67
C THR A 72 -25.34 6.69 -12.79
N PHE A 73 -24.70 6.45 -13.94
CA PHE A 73 -23.94 5.21 -14.21
C PHE A 73 -22.53 5.47 -14.70
N ILE A 74 -21.64 4.50 -14.48
CA ILE A 74 -20.24 4.59 -14.90
C ILE A 74 -20.12 4.27 -16.39
N THR A 75 -19.38 5.09 -17.12
CA THR A 75 -19.15 4.95 -18.57
C THR A 75 -17.68 4.74 -18.92
N LYS A 76 -17.39 4.38 -20.17
CA LYS A 76 -16.02 4.17 -20.68
C LYS A 76 -15.14 5.42 -20.57
N VAL A 77 -15.73 6.62 -20.59
CA VAL A 77 -14.97 7.89 -20.55
C VAL A 77 -14.67 8.36 -19.13
N ASP A 78 -15.22 7.68 -18.11
CA ASP A 78 -15.00 8.00 -16.71
C ASP A 78 -13.56 7.71 -16.28
N ARG A 79 -13.08 8.45 -15.29
CA ARG A 79 -11.69 8.37 -14.83
C ARG A 79 -11.64 8.00 -13.36
N ALA A 80 -10.74 7.09 -13.01
CA ALA A 80 -10.45 6.74 -11.62
C ALA A 80 -9.05 7.22 -11.25
N TYR A 81 -8.95 7.96 -10.16
CA TYR A 81 -7.70 8.52 -9.64
C TYR A 81 -7.41 7.93 -8.27
N ARG A 82 -6.22 7.35 -8.10
CA ARG A 82 -5.75 6.92 -6.79
C ARG A 82 -5.04 8.09 -6.10
N CYS A 83 -5.71 8.70 -5.14
CA CYS A 83 -5.16 9.76 -4.31
C CYS A 83 -4.40 9.13 -3.15
N THR A 84 -3.14 9.53 -2.94
CA THR A 84 -2.28 9.00 -1.88
C THR A 84 -1.63 10.16 -1.13
N CYS A 85 -1.73 10.14 0.19
CA CYS A 85 -1.07 11.08 1.10
C CYS A 85 -0.13 10.28 2.01
N PHE A 86 1.09 10.75 2.18
CA PHE A 86 2.06 10.12 3.07
C PHE A 86 2.40 11.06 4.23
N PHE A 87 2.15 10.60 5.45
CA PHE A 87 2.48 11.30 6.68
C PHE A 87 3.74 10.68 7.26
N MET A 88 4.86 11.38 7.14
CA MET A 88 6.14 10.92 7.69
C MET A 88 6.12 10.97 9.20
N GLU A 89 6.57 9.88 9.83
CA GLU A 89 6.92 9.85 11.24
C GLU A 89 8.34 10.41 11.36
N ALA A 90 8.45 11.65 11.82
CA ALA A 90 9.74 12.30 11.98
C ALA A 90 10.32 11.97 13.37
N ASP A 91 11.46 11.28 13.40
CA ASP A 91 12.33 11.25 14.57
C ASP A 91 12.98 12.64 14.72
N LYS A 92 12.28 13.57 15.36
CA LYS A 92 12.84 14.88 15.65
C LYS A 92 13.69 14.76 16.90
N ALA A 93 15.00 14.60 16.74
CA ALA A 93 15.94 14.81 17.84
C ALA A 93 15.85 16.29 18.26
N VAL A 94 15.11 16.57 19.33
CA VAL A 94 15.08 17.90 19.94
C VAL A 94 16.34 18.02 20.76
N THR A 95 17.43 18.52 20.17
CA THR A 95 18.62 18.91 20.92
C THR A 95 18.27 20.20 21.67
N SER A 96 17.89 20.06 22.94
CA SER A 96 17.92 21.18 23.89
C SER A 96 19.38 21.46 24.20
N ASP A 97 19.81 22.72 24.06
CA ASP A 97 21.17 23.17 24.33
C ASP A 97 21.41 23.26 25.85
N PHE A 98 21.42 22.09 26.51
CA PHE A 98 21.81 21.96 27.90
C PHE A 98 22.90 20.90 27.97
N GLU A 99 24.15 21.35 28.11
CA GLU A 99 25.30 20.48 28.37
C GLU A 99 25.12 19.79 29.74
N VAL A 100 24.51 18.60 29.72
CA VAL A 100 24.69 17.62 30.78
C VAL A 100 25.82 16.72 30.32
N SER A 101 26.95 16.76 31.04
CA SER A 101 28.03 15.78 30.86
C SER A 101 27.56 14.43 31.40
N ASP A 102 26.75 13.71 30.62
CA ASP A 102 26.40 12.33 30.93
C ASP A 102 27.59 11.42 30.59
N LEU A 103 27.92 10.52 31.51
CA LEU A 103 28.96 9.51 31.31
C LEU A 103 28.65 8.71 30.05
N ALA A 104 29.59 8.66 29.11
CA ALA A 104 29.43 7.91 27.87
C ALA A 104 29.24 6.42 28.19
N THR A 105 28.02 5.92 28.00
CA THR A 105 27.75 4.49 27.97
C THR A 105 28.05 3.97 26.58
N THR A 106 29.03 3.06 26.49
CA THR A 106 29.33 2.35 25.24
C THR A 106 28.21 1.38 24.93
N ASP A 107 27.41 1.65 23.90
CA ASP A 107 26.43 0.71 23.40
C ASP A 107 27.13 -0.51 22.79
N LEU A 108 26.89 -1.68 23.40
CA LEU A 108 27.34 -2.97 22.87
C LEU A 108 26.29 -3.45 21.85
N ILE A 109 26.41 -2.95 20.62
CA ILE A 109 25.50 -3.33 19.53
C ILE A 109 25.95 -4.68 18.95
N ASP A 110 25.35 -5.77 19.41
CA ASP A 110 25.43 -7.07 18.74
C ASP A 110 24.51 -7.05 17.51
N THR A 111 25.04 -6.59 16.38
CA THR A 111 24.33 -6.69 15.09
C THR A 111 24.45 -8.12 14.56
N ALA A 112 23.62 -9.01 15.08
CA ALA A 112 23.44 -10.32 14.47
C ALA A 112 22.96 -10.14 13.02
N ARG A 113 23.81 -10.47 12.04
CA ARG A 113 23.46 -10.39 10.61
C ARG A 113 22.33 -11.36 10.31
N MET A 114 21.26 -10.85 9.69
CA MET A 114 20.16 -11.68 9.22
C MET A 114 20.66 -12.60 8.09
N PRO A 115 20.42 -13.92 8.15
CA PRO A 115 20.97 -14.86 7.16
C PRO A 115 20.26 -14.69 5.81
N SER A 116 21.01 -14.83 4.72
CA SER A 116 20.43 -14.93 3.38
C SER A 116 19.72 -16.28 3.22
N CYS A 117 18.59 -16.30 2.52
CA CYS A 117 17.83 -17.52 2.23
C CYS A 117 17.53 -17.64 0.75
N SER A 118 17.69 -18.86 0.21
CA SER A 118 17.34 -19.21 -1.17
C SER A 118 16.07 -20.05 -1.20
N TYR A 119 15.17 -19.74 -2.14
CA TYR A 119 13.91 -20.43 -2.32
C TYR A 119 13.94 -21.32 -3.57
N ARG A 120 13.53 -22.59 -3.44
CA ARG A 120 13.44 -23.56 -4.54
C ARG A 120 12.21 -24.45 -4.41
N VAL A 121 11.63 -24.81 -5.55
CA VAL A 121 10.54 -25.79 -5.65
C VAL A 121 11.12 -27.13 -6.07
N ARG A 122 10.79 -28.20 -5.33
CA ARG A 122 11.35 -29.56 -5.54
C ARG A 122 10.26 -30.61 -5.68
N ARG A 123 10.53 -31.66 -6.45
CA ARG A 123 9.60 -32.78 -6.69
C ARG A 123 9.85 -33.93 -5.71
N GLY A 124 8.78 -34.50 -5.17
CA GLY A 124 8.80 -35.76 -4.40
C GLY A 124 9.37 -35.68 -2.99
N SER A 125 10.31 -34.78 -2.70
CA SER A 125 10.81 -34.53 -1.34
C SER A 125 11.48 -33.17 -1.20
N ILE A 126 11.77 -32.78 0.06
CA ILE A 126 12.55 -31.58 0.41
C ILE A 126 13.96 -31.56 -0.21
N ASN A 127 14.52 -32.73 -0.55
CA ASN A 127 15.83 -32.89 -1.17
C ASN A 127 15.74 -33.31 -2.65
N GLY A 128 14.54 -33.37 -3.22
CA GLY A 128 14.30 -33.81 -4.59
C GLY A 128 14.83 -32.84 -5.64
N PRO A 129 14.81 -33.23 -6.94
CA PRO A 129 15.27 -32.36 -8.02
C PRO A 129 14.43 -31.08 -8.10
N ALA A 130 15.08 -29.98 -8.50
CA ALA A 130 14.40 -28.71 -8.73
C ALA A 130 13.41 -28.85 -9.89
N VAL A 131 12.22 -28.27 -9.72
CA VAL A 131 11.14 -28.35 -10.69
C VAL A 131 11.23 -27.17 -11.64
N SER A 132 11.30 -27.46 -12.95
CA SER A 132 11.12 -26.45 -14.00
C SER A 132 9.72 -26.48 -14.61
N TYR A 133 9.04 -27.62 -14.55
CA TYR A 133 7.69 -27.85 -15.06
C TYR A 133 7.00 -28.95 -14.22
N ALA A 134 5.71 -28.78 -13.93
CA ALA A 134 4.89 -29.73 -13.17
C ALA A 134 3.50 -29.85 -13.80
N ASN A 135 2.87 -31.01 -13.65
CA ASN A 135 1.51 -31.25 -14.12
C ASN A 135 0.47 -30.86 -13.06
N VAL A 136 -0.74 -30.54 -13.50
CA VAL A 136 -1.86 -30.22 -12.58
C VAL A 136 -2.19 -31.47 -11.75
N GLY A 137 -2.19 -31.33 -10.42
CA GLY A 137 -2.38 -32.42 -9.46
C GLY A 137 -1.07 -33.04 -8.93
N GLU A 138 0.08 -32.64 -9.47
CA GLU A 138 1.39 -33.09 -9.01
C GLU A 138 1.80 -32.35 -7.72
N GLN A 139 2.19 -33.08 -6.68
CA GLN A 139 2.63 -32.50 -5.42
C GLN A 139 4.08 -32.01 -5.50
N VAL A 140 4.30 -30.78 -5.04
CA VAL A 140 5.62 -30.14 -5.00
C VAL A 140 5.93 -29.60 -3.60
N TYR A 141 7.21 -29.50 -3.31
CA TYR A 141 7.73 -29.01 -2.03
C TYR A 141 8.36 -27.64 -2.21
N HIS A 142 7.91 -26.70 -1.40
CA HIS A 142 8.46 -25.35 -1.33
C HIS A 142 9.54 -25.32 -0.25
N VAL A 143 10.79 -25.08 -0.63
CA VAL A 143 11.95 -25.22 0.25
C VAL A 143 12.74 -23.92 0.32
N TRP A 144 12.97 -23.43 1.54
CA TRP A 144 13.87 -22.32 1.85
C TRP A 144 15.12 -22.86 2.54
N GLN A 145 16.29 -22.51 2.00
CA GLN A 145 17.58 -22.87 2.55
C GLN A 145 18.35 -21.59 2.89
N CYS A 146 18.67 -21.41 4.18
CA CYS A 146 19.37 -20.25 4.67
C CYS A 146 20.84 -20.54 5.00
N ASP A 147 21.70 -19.52 4.92
CA ASP A 147 23.15 -19.65 5.21
C ASP A 147 23.44 -20.07 6.66
N SER A 148 22.47 -19.90 7.55
CA SER A 148 22.50 -20.39 8.94
C SER A 148 22.35 -21.91 9.07
N GLY A 149 22.30 -22.65 7.95
CA GLY A 149 22.17 -24.12 7.91
C GLY A 149 20.76 -24.64 8.18
N LYS A 150 19.78 -23.75 8.42
CA LYS A 150 18.38 -24.13 8.66
C LYS A 150 17.64 -24.28 7.33
N ILE A 151 16.88 -25.37 7.22
CA ILE A 151 16.01 -25.66 6.07
C ILE A 151 14.57 -25.61 6.55
N TYR A 152 13.75 -24.80 5.87
CA TYR A 152 12.31 -24.71 6.09
C TYR A 152 11.59 -25.24 4.86
N ALA A 153 10.59 -26.10 5.06
CA ALA A 153 9.76 -26.58 3.96
C ALA A 153 8.28 -26.62 4.33
N ILE A 154 7.46 -26.27 3.35
CA ILE A 154 6.02 -26.45 3.42
C ILE A 154 5.69 -27.72 2.66
N GLN A 155 5.20 -28.72 3.38
CA GLN A 155 4.62 -29.91 2.78
C GLN A 155 3.14 -29.63 2.51
N PRO A 156 2.62 -29.90 1.30
CA PRO A 156 1.18 -29.87 1.07
C PRO A 156 0.53 -30.93 1.96
N ASN A 157 -0.38 -30.49 2.85
CA ASN A 157 -1.24 -31.40 3.60
C ASN A 157 -2.09 -32.18 2.59
N VAL A 158 -1.95 -33.50 2.61
CA VAL A 158 -2.86 -34.42 1.91
C VAL A 158 -4.06 -34.66 2.80
#